data_AF-A0A345Y8L0-F1
#
_entry.id   AF-A0A345Y8L0-F1
#
_cell.length_a   1.000
_cell.length_b   1.000
_cell.length_c   1.000
_cell.angle_alpha   90.00
_cell.angle_beta   90.00
_cell.angle_gamma   90.00
#
_symmetry.space_group_name_H-M   'P 1'
#
loop_
_entity.id
_entity.type
_entity.pdbx_description
1 polymer ?
#
loop_
_entity_poly.entity_id
_entity_poly.type
_entity_poly.pdbx_seq_one_letter_code
_entity_poly.pdbx_strand_id
1 'polypeptide(L)' 'MTEEQFSNIAIIVLVGGLIVFMCFIIWDLGKKSGAGKFGTFVLFLALGVGVLGFVFKNVLVEFFLLK' A
#
# COMPACT_ATOMS: atom_id res chain seq x y z
N MET A 1 6.86 16.42 22.00
CA MET A 1 6.26 16.33 20.66
C MET A 1 5.35 17.53 20.51
N THR A 2 5.53 18.35 19.47
CA THR A 2 4.53 19.35 19.12
C THR A 2 3.28 18.65 18.58
N GLU A 3 2.11 19.28 18.71
CA GLU A 3 0.84 18.77 18.19
C GLU A 3 0.93 18.37 16.70
N GLU A 4 1.68 19.16 15.91
CA GLU A 4 1.96 18.87 14.51
C GLU A 4 2.81 17.61 14.29
N GLN A 5 3.83 17.38 15.11
CA GLN A 5 4.65 16.17 14.99
C GLN A 5 3.85 14.92 15.35
N PHE A 6 3.01 15.00 16.38
CA PHE A 6 2.15 13.88 16.78
C PHE A 6 1.12 13.54 15.68
N SER A 7 0.47 14.56 15.12
CA SER A 7 -0.51 14.40 14.04
C SER A 7 0.11 13.75 12.79
N ASN A 8 1.30 14.21 12.37
CA ASN A 8 2.00 13.63 11.21
C ASN A 8 2.35 12.15 11.42
N ILE A 9 2.91 11.81 12.58
CA ILE A 9 3.27 10.42 12.90
C ILE A 9 1.99 9.56 12.96
N ALA A 10 0.93 10.06 13.59
CA ALA A 10 -0.35 9.35 13.67
C ALA A 10 -0.92 9.04 12.29
N ILE A 11 -0.92 9.99 11.35
CA ILE A 11 -1.40 9.78 9.98
C ILE A 11 -0.54 8.73 9.27
N ILE A 12 0.78 8.84 9.32
CA ILE A 12 1.68 7.88 8.64
C ILE A 12 1.45 6.46 9.17
N VAL A 13 1.32 6.31 10.49
CA VAL A 13 1.16 4.99 11.12
C VAL A 13 -0.23 4.40 10.86
N LEU A 14 -1.32 5.17 11.05
CA LEU A 14 -2.68 4.68 10.82
C LEU A 14 -2.95 4.37 9.36
N VAL A 15 -2.59 5.29 8.46
CA VAL A 15 -2.79 5.11 7.01
C VAL A 15 -1.87 4.02 6.48
N GLY A 16 -0.60 4.00 6.90
CA GLY A 16 0.34 2.93 6.55
C GLY A 16 -0.17 1.55 7.01
N GLY A 17 -0.69 1.46 8.23
CA GLY A 17 -1.29 0.23 8.76
C GLY A 17 -2.51 -0.22 7.96
N LEU A 18 -3.40 0.70 7.57
CA LEU A 18 -4.55 0.40 6.71
C LEU A 18 -4.14 -0.12 5.33
N ILE A 19 -3.08 0.44 4.73
CA ILE A 19 -2.57 -0.03 3.44
C ILE A 19 -2.00 -1.45 3.56
N VAL A 20 -1.25 -1.75 4.62
CA VAL A 20 -0.76 -3.10 4.90
C VAL A 20 -1.93 -4.08 5.06
N PHE A 21 -2.98 -3.68 5.77
CA PHE A 21 -4.19 -4.49 5.90
C PHE A 21 -4.87 -4.73 4.54
N MET A 22 -4.88 -3.74 3.65
CA MET A 22 -5.39 -3.90 2.28
C MET A 22 -4.59 -4.95 1.50
N CYS A 23 -3.25 -4.95 1.59
CA CYS A 23 -2.40 -5.99 0.99
C CYS A 23 -2.70 -7.38 1.55
N PHE A 24 -2.97 -7.49 2.85
CA PHE A 24 -3.36 -8.76 3.49
C PHE A 24 -4.71 -9.27 2.96
N ILE A 25 -5.70 -8.40 2.81
CA ILE A 25 -7.01 -8.76 2.21
C ILE A 25 -6.82 -9.26 0.79
N ILE A 26 -5.99 -8.60 -0.02
CA ILE A 26 -5.73 -9.00 -1.42
C ILE A 26 -5.15 -10.41 -1.49
N TRP A 27 -4.23 -10.72 -0.57
CA TRP A 27 -3.64 -12.05 -0.45
C TRP A 27 -4.69 -13.10 -0.06
N ASP A 28 -5.53 -12.80 0.93
CA ASP A 28 -6.62 -13.70 1.35
C ASP A 28 -7.64 -13.91 0.22
N LEU A 29 -8.02 -12.83 -0.47
CA LEU A 29 -8.96 -12.84 -1.59
C LEU A 29 -8.43 -13.68 -2.76
N GLY A 30 -7.13 -13.58 -3.09
CA GLY A 30 -6.50 -14.39 -4.13
C GLY A 30 -6.58 -15.88 -3.83
N LYS A 31 -6.36 -16.27 -2.56
CA LYS A 31 -6.53 -17.66 -2.10
C LYS A 31 -7.99 -18.10 -2.09
N LYS A 32 -8.91 -17.28 -1.57
CA LYS A 32 -10.35 -17.60 -1.45
C LYS A 32 -11.09 -17.62 -2.78
N SER A 33 -10.67 -16.80 -3.74
CA SER A 33 -11.29 -16.69 -5.06
C SER A 33 -11.08 -17.95 -5.92
N GLY A 34 -10.26 -18.91 -5.47
CA GLY A 34 -9.94 -20.10 -6.26
C GLY A 34 -9.22 -19.74 -7.56
N ALA A 35 -8.67 -18.53 -7.63
CA ALA A 35 -7.87 -18.05 -8.75
C ALA A 35 -6.65 -18.97 -8.83
N GLY A 36 -6.65 -19.91 -9.78
CA GLY A 36 -5.53 -20.83 -10.01
C GLY A 36 -4.20 -20.09 -10.18
N LYS A 37 -3.09 -20.81 -10.38
CA LYS A 37 -1.74 -20.20 -10.47
C LYS A 37 -1.66 -18.96 -11.38
N PHE A 38 -2.41 -18.96 -12.49
CA PHE A 38 -2.52 -17.82 -13.40
C PHE A 38 -3.36 -16.66 -12.86
N GLY A 39 -4.51 -16.95 -12.25
CA GLY A 39 -5.40 -15.92 -11.69
C GLY A 39 -4.78 -15.20 -10.49
N THR A 40 -4.10 -15.94 -9.61
CA THR A 40 -3.34 -15.32 -8.50
C THR A 40 -2.19 -14.44 -9.03
N PHE A 41 -1.51 -14.85 -10.11
CA PHE A 41 -0.45 -14.05 -10.73
C PHE A 41 -0.97 -12.73 -11.32
N VAL A 42 -2.09 -12.78 -12.04
CA VAL A 42 -2.73 -11.58 -12.60
C VAL A 42 -3.30 -10.68 -11.51
N LEU A 43 -3.91 -11.25 -10.45
CA LEU A 43 -4.35 -10.51 -9.27
C LEU A 43 -3.18 -9.79 -8.59
N PHE A 44 -2.05 -10.47 -8.43
CA PHE A 44 -0.86 -9.89 -7.81
C PHE A 44 -0.22 -8.80 -8.68
N LEU A 45 -0.25 -8.95 -10.01
CA LEU A 45 0.19 -7.89 -10.92
C LEU A 45 -0.74 -6.68 -10.90
N ALA A 46 -2.05 -6.87 -11.09
CA ALA A 46 -3.00 -5.76 -11.14
C ALA A 46 -3.08 -4.98 -9.82
N LEU A 47 -3.12 -5.70 -8.68
CA LEU A 47 -3.21 -5.07 -7.36
C LEU A 47 -1.84 -4.61 -6.85
N GLY A 48 -0.78 -5.37 -7.13
CA GLY A 48 0.60 -5.00 -6.80
C GLY A 48 1.05 -3.74 -7.51
N VAL A 49 0.63 -3.52 -8.76
CA VAL A 49 0.86 -2.25 -9.48
C VAL A 49 0.18 -1.07 -8.78
N GLY A 50 -1.01 -1.25 -8.19
CA GLY A 50 -1.68 -0.20 -7.42
C GLY A 50 -0.90 0.23 -6.17
N VAL A 51 -0.39 -0.74 -5.41
CA VAL A 51 0.42 -0.48 -4.20
C VAL A 51 1.81 0.06 -4.59
N LEU A 52 2.44 -0.51 -5.61
CA LEU A 52 3.70 0.00 -6.16
C LEU A 52 3.57 1.44 -6.65
N GLY A 53 2.49 1.78 -7.35
CA GLY A 53 2.22 3.15 -7.80
C GLY A 53 2.03 4.12 -6.63
N PHE A 54 1.35 3.69 -5.56
CA PHE A 54 1.22 4.49 -4.34
C PHE A 54 2.57 4.73 -3.66
N VAL A 55 3.42 3.72 -3.52
CA VAL A 55 4.76 3.88 -2.94
C VAL A 55 5.64 4.75 -3.85
N PHE A 56 5.61 4.51 -5.16
CA PHE A 56 6.39 5.25 -6.13
C PHE A 56 6.04 6.73 -6.13
N LYS A 57 4.75 7.11 -6.01
CA LYS A 57 4.36 8.52 -5.90
C LYS A 57 4.92 9.16 -4.63
N ASN A 58 4.90 8.47 -3.49
CA ASN A 58 5.38 9.02 -2.22
C ASN A 58 6.89 9.26 -2.32
N VAL A 59 7.64 8.29 -2.84
CA VAL A 59 9.08 8.44 -3.09
C VAL A 59 9.33 9.57 -4.08
N LEU A 60 8.57 9.70 -5.17
CA LEU A 60 8.78 10.76 -6.15
C LEU A 60 8.49 12.15 -5.57
N VAL A 61 7.41 12.30 -4.81
CA VAL A 61 7.03 13.58 -4.18
C VAL A 61 8.03 13.96 -3.10
N GLU A 62 8.38 13.03 -2.22
CA GLU A 62 9.27 13.30 -1.10
C GLU A 62 10.73 13.50 -1.54
N PHE A 63 11.17 12.78 -2.57
CA PHE A 63 12.56 12.83 -3.04
C PHE A 63 12.82 13.88 -4.13
N PHE A 64 11.82 14.22 -4.94
CA PHE A 64 11.97 15.11 -6.10
C PHE A 64 11.26 16.46 -5.94
N LEU A 65 10.20 16.55 -5.13
CA LEU A 65 9.39 17.77 -4.93
C LEU A 65 9.65 18.45 -3.57
N LEU A 66 10.05 17.69 -2.56
CA LEU A 66 10.35 18.17 -1.20
C LEU A 66 11.85 18.36 -0.92
N LYS A 67 12.70 18.11 -1.92
CA LYS A 67 14.12 18.44 -1.92
C LYS A 67 14.33 19.79 -2.59
#